data_AF-A0A2N3IM05-F1
#
_entry.id   AF-A0A2N3IM05-F1
#
_cell.length_a   1.000
_cell.length_b   1.000
_cell.length_c   1.000
_cell.angle_alpha   90.00
_cell.angle_beta   90.00
_cell.angle_gamma   90.00
#
_symmetry.space_group_name_H-M   'P 1'
#
loop_
_entity.id
_entity.type
_entity.pdbx_description
1 polymer ?
#
loop_
_entity_poly.entity_id
_entity_poly.type
_entity_poly.pdbx_seq_one_letter_code
_entity_poly.pdbx_strand_id
1 'polypeptide(L)'
;MAHFSLRQTLIMISVGLAVTGCNDDRIHNICGNNPELCQDLVDDGWCRYERTDVIRSRFYLKEDGTDRRKYELMRGLERYLKCAERSTNIEYKAAKEQKSPRVEGMLAAGDQLAQLDVATRNSQDPYLLLWHWTNNTNELARQQFMALEGSKALDEPELQLALGGIYAKSDPEQAIVTLQRGLSLYQEGDKVNSRLLTSLSTLYMGQKQYGLAYLWGKVSESFQDAPEVSAKRFAIYHSLSKTEQDGYDVRAAEIVEQLKRGSYRP
;
A
#
# COMPACT_ATOMS: atom_id res chain seq x y z
N MET A 1 3.57 65.63 22.36
CA MET A 1 4.17 64.50 23.10
C MET A 1 3.26 63.30 22.88
N ALA A 2 3.60 62.19 22.25
CA ALA A 2 4.83 61.70 21.65
C ALA A 2 4.43 60.89 20.41
N HIS A 3 5.21 60.99 19.33
CA HIS A 3 5.08 60.12 18.17
C HIS A 3 5.62 58.74 18.51
N PHE A 4 4.75 57.73 18.59
CA PHE A 4 5.19 56.33 18.66
C PHE A 4 4.90 55.64 17.33
N SER A 5 5.97 55.17 16.71
CA SER A 5 6.05 54.62 15.36
C SER A 5 5.23 53.34 15.23
N LEU A 6 4.24 53.36 14.34
CA LEU A 6 3.42 52.21 13.92
C LEU A 6 4.23 51.11 13.18
N ARG A 7 5.55 51.30 13.04
CA ARG A 7 6.46 50.46 12.25
C ARG A 7 7.23 49.43 13.09
N GLN A 8 7.09 49.46 14.42
CA GLN A 8 7.82 48.56 15.34
C GLN A 8 6.96 47.42 15.93
N THR A 9 5.65 47.42 15.70
CA THR A 9 4.74 46.35 16.17
C THR A 9 4.69 45.12 15.26
N LEU A 10 5.38 45.12 14.12
CA LEU A 10 5.35 44.04 13.12
C LEU A 10 6.51 43.03 13.21
N ILE A 11 7.45 43.19 14.16
CA ILE A 11 8.65 42.33 14.27
C ILE A 11 8.61 41.40 15.52
N MET A 12 7.56 41.46 16.33
CA MET A 12 7.43 40.65 17.56
C MET A 12 6.35 39.55 17.51
N ILE A 13 5.84 39.21 16.32
CA ILE A 13 4.90 38.08 16.12
C ILE A 13 5.50 37.13 15.07
N SER A 14 6.74 36.71 15.28
CA SER A 14 7.45 35.78 14.37
C SER A 14 8.26 34.71 15.09
N VAL A 15 8.13 34.58 16.41
CA VAL A 15 8.81 33.55 17.21
C VAL A 15 7.80 32.92 18.18
N GLY A 16 7.12 31.87 17.73
CA GLY A 16 6.10 31.20 18.55
C GLY A 16 5.45 29.97 17.92
N LEU A 17 5.72 29.66 16.65
CA LEU A 17 5.45 28.34 16.07
C LEU A 17 6.73 27.52 16.14
N ALA A 18 7.22 27.32 17.37
CA ALA A 18 8.15 26.24 17.65
C ALA A 18 7.35 24.93 17.51
N VAL A 19 7.59 24.27 16.38
CA VAL A 19 7.30 22.88 16.04
C VAL A 19 7.11 22.00 17.29
N THR A 20 5.87 21.80 17.74
CA THR A 20 5.50 20.64 18.54
C THR A 20 5.35 19.45 17.60
N GLY A 21 6.47 19.01 17.03
CA GLY A 21 6.56 17.67 16.49
C GLY A 21 6.63 16.74 17.69
N CYS A 22 5.46 16.33 18.21
CA CYS A 22 5.39 15.35 19.28
C CYS A 22 6.09 14.08 18.81
N ASN A 23 7.24 13.79 19.43
CA ASN A 23 8.04 12.56 19.28
C ASN A 23 7.30 11.32 19.87
N ASP A 24 5.96 11.36 19.93
CA ASP A 24 5.12 10.47 20.74
C ASP A 24 4.90 9.09 20.08
N ASP A 25 5.14 8.99 18.76
CA ASP A 25 4.96 7.76 17.99
C ASP A 25 6.18 6.79 18.04
N ARG A 26 7.20 7.14 18.84
CA ARG A 26 8.32 6.23 19.12
C ARG A 26 7.80 5.06 19.95
N ILE A 27 8.12 3.84 19.55
CA ILE A 27 7.65 2.62 20.23
C ILE A 27 7.88 2.63 21.74
N HIS A 28 9.05 3.13 22.20
CA HIS A 28 9.32 3.25 23.62
C HIS A 28 8.33 4.18 24.35
N ASN A 29 7.95 5.30 23.72
CA ASN A 29 6.98 6.24 24.27
C ASN A 29 5.57 5.66 24.23
N ILE A 30 5.17 5.07 23.09
CA ILE A 30 3.86 4.41 22.94
C ILE A 30 3.67 3.35 24.04
N CYS A 31 4.62 2.42 24.18
CA CYS A 31 4.51 1.33 25.15
C CYS A 31 4.68 1.79 26.60
N GLY A 32 5.44 2.88 26.85
CA GLY A 32 5.55 3.47 28.17
C GLY A 32 4.25 4.13 28.64
N ASN A 33 3.55 4.82 27.72
CA ASN A 33 2.30 5.52 28.02
C ASN A 33 1.05 4.63 27.88
N ASN A 34 1.13 3.59 27.04
CA ASN A 34 0.02 2.68 26.72
C ASN A 34 0.51 1.22 26.68
N PRO A 35 0.88 0.62 27.84
CA PRO A 35 1.41 -0.75 27.88
C PRO A 35 0.49 -1.80 27.24
N GLU A 36 -0.82 -1.57 27.29
CA GLU A 36 -1.83 -2.45 26.71
C GLU A 36 -1.73 -2.60 25.19
N LEU A 37 -1.08 -1.65 24.50
CA LEU A 37 -0.88 -1.74 23.05
C LEU A 37 0.28 -2.66 22.65
N CYS A 38 1.11 -3.08 23.61
CA CYS A 38 2.38 -3.76 23.35
C CYS A 38 2.56 -5.09 24.09
N GLN A 39 1.95 -5.23 25.27
CA GLN A 39 2.26 -6.30 26.24
C GLN A 39 1.98 -7.72 25.73
N ASP A 40 1.03 -7.87 24.81
CA ASP A 40 0.63 -9.15 24.22
C ASP A 40 1.52 -9.58 23.05
N LEU A 41 2.45 -8.72 22.60
CA LEU A 41 3.38 -9.01 21.49
C LEU A 41 4.79 -9.22 22.02
N VAL A 42 5.34 -10.42 21.77
CA VAL A 42 6.69 -10.82 22.15
C VAL A 42 7.76 -9.85 21.63
N ASP A 43 8.73 -9.49 22.48
CA ASP A 43 9.85 -8.61 22.13
C ASP A 43 11.18 -9.33 22.22
N ASP A 44 11.45 -10.21 21.25
CA ASP A 44 12.63 -11.06 21.21
C ASP A 44 13.50 -10.84 19.96
N GLY A 45 13.22 -9.76 19.22
CA GLY A 45 13.90 -9.38 17.98
C GLY A 45 13.35 -10.06 16.72
N TRP A 46 12.59 -11.15 16.82
CA TRP A 46 11.90 -11.71 15.66
C TRP A 46 10.68 -10.88 15.30
N CYS A 47 10.40 -10.73 14.00
CA CYS A 47 9.28 -9.95 13.50
C CYS A 47 9.24 -8.51 14.05
N ARG A 48 10.42 -7.93 14.35
CA ARG A 48 10.55 -6.62 14.99
C ARG A 48 9.84 -5.52 14.21
N TYR A 49 9.94 -5.55 12.87
CA TYR A 49 9.30 -4.55 12.01
C TYR A 49 7.78 -4.71 12.03
N GLU A 50 7.29 -5.93 11.89
CA GLU A 50 5.85 -6.23 11.91
C GLU A 50 5.23 -5.92 13.27
N ARG A 51 5.91 -6.26 14.37
CA ARG A 51 5.49 -5.89 15.73
C ARG A 51 5.38 -4.37 15.88
N THR A 52 6.40 -3.66 15.43
CA THR A 52 6.45 -2.19 15.45
C THR A 52 5.27 -1.59 14.66
N ASP A 53 4.95 -2.15 13.49
CA ASP A 53 3.81 -1.74 12.68
C ASP A 53 2.48 -1.97 13.41
N VAL A 54 2.28 -3.14 14.02
CA VAL A 54 1.05 -3.43 14.79
C VAL A 54 0.89 -2.44 15.94
N ILE A 55 1.94 -2.18 16.72
CA ILE A 55 1.89 -1.24 17.85
C ILE A 55 1.52 0.17 17.37
N ARG A 56 2.13 0.65 16.29
CA ARG A 56 1.79 1.97 15.72
C ARG A 56 0.37 2.01 15.19
N SER A 57 -0.08 0.99 14.45
CA SER A 57 -1.45 0.94 13.95
C SER A 57 -2.48 0.90 15.10
N ARG A 58 -2.17 0.20 16.21
CA ARG A 58 -3.01 0.22 17.42
C ARG A 58 -3.06 1.61 18.04
N PHE A 59 -1.92 2.29 18.13
CA PHE A 59 -1.84 3.66 18.64
C PHE A 59 -2.69 4.62 17.80
N TYR A 60 -2.50 4.66 16.47
CA TYR A 60 -3.29 5.53 15.60
C TYR A 60 -4.78 5.16 15.56
N LEU A 61 -5.13 3.87 15.67
CA LEU A 61 -6.53 3.48 15.82
C LEU A 61 -7.13 3.99 17.15
N LYS A 62 -6.35 4.00 18.24
CA LYS A 62 -6.78 4.55 19.53
C LYS A 62 -7.02 6.06 19.44
N GLU A 63 -6.21 6.79 18.68
CA GLU A 63 -6.34 8.24 18.48
C GLU A 63 -7.51 8.60 17.55
N ASP A 64 -7.58 7.98 16.37
CA ASP A 64 -8.49 8.42 15.30
C ASP A 64 -9.80 7.63 15.26
N GLY A 65 -9.81 6.37 15.69
CA GLY A 65 -10.99 5.50 15.70
C GLY A 65 -11.62 5.19 14.33
N THR A 66 -10.99 5.58 13.22
CA THR A 66 -11.59 5.46 11.87
C THR A 66 -11.53 4.04 11.31
N ASP A 67 -12.44 3.75 10.38
CA ASP A 67 -12.45 2.50 9.61
C ASP A 67 -11.16 2.31 8.81
N ARG A 68 -10.56 3.39 8.31
CA ARG A 68 -9.24 3.33 7.67
C ARG A 68 -8.16 2.84 8.64
N ARG A 69 -8.13 3.34 9.88
CA ARG A 69 -7.19 2.85 10.90
C ARG A 69 -7.43 1.39 11.27
N LYS A 70 -8.68 0.93 11.28
CA LYS A 70 -9.00 -0.49 11.47
C LYS A 70 -8.38 -1.33 10.37
N TYR A 71 -8.53 -0.92 9.11
CA TYR A 71 -7.88 -1.60 7.98
C TYR A 71 -6.34 -1.64 8.12
N GLU A 72 -5.71 -0.51 8.47
CA GLU A 72 -4.26 -0.44 8.67
C GLU A 72 -3.78 -1.39 9.77
N LEU A 73 -4.56 -1.51 10.86
CA LEU A 73 -4.30 -2.47 11.92
C LEU A 73 -4.49 -3.91 11.44
N MET A 74 -5.58 -4.23 10.74
CA MET A 74 -5.81 -5.57 10.17
C MET A 74 -4.66 -5.99 9.27
N ARG A 75 -4.22 -5.12 8.35
CA ARG A 75 -3.07 -5.37 7.46
C ARG A 75 -1.77 -5.55 8.26
N GLY A 76 -1.58 -4.80 9.35
CA GLY A 76 -0.44 -4.97 10.26
C GLY A 76 -0.43 -6.33 10.95
N LEU A 77 -1.58 -6.75 11.48
CA LEU A 77 -1.78 -8.03 12.15
C LEU A 77 -1.53 -9.21 11.20
N GLU A 78 -2.02 -9.15 9.97
CA GLU A 78 -1.76 -10.19 8.94
C GLU A 78 -0.26 -10.35 8.64
N ARG A 79 0.48 -9.23 8.51
CA ARG A 79 1.94 -9.28 8.30
C ARG A 79 2.64 -9.89 9.50
N TYR A 80 2.26 -9.48 10.71
CA TYR A 80 2.81 -10.03 11.94
C TYR A 80 2.54 -11.54 12.05
N LEU A 81 1.30 -11.99 11.85
CA LEU A 81 0.94 -13.41 11.87
C LEU A 81 1.76 -14.22 10.87
N LYS A 82 1.92 -13.72 9.64
CA LYS A 82 2.74 -14.37 8.61
C LYS A 82 4.22 -14.47 8.98
N CYS A 83 4.78 -13.43 9.61
CA CYS A 83 6.15 -13.48 10.09
C CYS A 83 6.28 -14.45 11.28
N ALA A 84 5.37 -14.36 12.24
CA ALA A 84 5.40 -15.12 13.46
C ALA A 84 5.24 -16.63 13.19
N GLU A 85 4.37 -17.03 12.26
CA GLU A 85 4.23 -18.42 11.79
C GLU A 85 5.56 -18.98 11.25
N ARG A 86 6.34 -18.18 10.52
CA ARG A 86 7.66 -18.60 10.04
C ARG A 86 8.66 -18.73 11.19
N SER A 87 8.63 -17.81 12.14
CA SER A 87 9.54 -17.81 13.30
C SER A 87 9.27 -18.98 14.25
N THR A 88 8.00 -19.33 14.50
CA THR A 88 7.62 -20.44 15.38
C THR A 88 7.96 -21.79 14.77
N ASN A 89 7.85 -21.94 13.45
CA ASN A 89 8.35 -23.12 12.75
C ASN A 89 9.87 -23.32 12.89
N ILE A 90 10.66 -22.23 12.97
CA ILE A 90 12.09 -22.29 13.25
C ILE A 90 12.33 -22.72 14.71
N GLU A 91 11.57 -22.16 15.64
CA GLU A 91 11.67 -22.48 17.07
C GLU A 91 11.30 -23.94 17.36
N TYR A 92 10.18 -24.45 16.82
CA TYR A 92 9.72 -25.81 17.05
C TYR A 92 10.73 -26.86 16.53
N LYS A 93 11.44 -26.55 15.45
CA LYS A 93 12.56 -27.38 14.97
C LYS A 93 13.73 -27.42 15.96
N ALA A 94 13.94 -26.35 16.73
CA ALA A 94 15.01 -26.24 17.72
C ALA A 94 14.59 -26.70 19.13
N ALA A 95 13.31 -26.56 19.50
CA ALA A 95 12.75 -26.82 20.81
C ALA A 95 11.53 -27.75 20.74
N LYS A 96 11.65 -28.95 21.32
CA LYS A 96 10.64 -30.01 21.33
C LYS A 96 9.54 -29.76 22.39
N GLU A 97 8.55 -28.92 22.07
CA GLU A 97 7.29 -28.77 22.85
C GLU A 97 7.33 -27.87 24.10
N GLN A 98 7.34 -26.55 23.90
CA GLN A 98 6.77 -25.58 24.85
C GLN A 98 5.94 -24.54 24.10
N LYS A 99 4.84 -24.06 24.70
CA LYS A 99 4.12 -22.88 24.19
C LYS A 99 5.03 -21.67 24.42
N SER A 100 5.75 -21.26 23.38
CA SER A 100 6.63 -20.11 23.49
C SER A 100 5.81 -18.82 23.56
N PRO A 101 6.33 -17.74 24.19
CA PRO A 101 5.71 -16.41 24.15
C PRO A 101 5.36 -15.93 22.72
N ARG A 102 6.03 -16.47 21.69
CA ARG A 102 5.68 -16.21 20.28
C ARG A 102 4.33 -16.78 19.91
N VAL A 103 4.00 -17.99 20.36
CA VAL A 103 2.68 -18.62 20.14
C VAL A 103 1.59 -17.79 20.82
N GLU A 104 1.83 -17.31 22.04
CA GLU A 104 0.87 -16.45 22.75
C GLU A 104 0.61 -15.14 22.00
N GLY A 105 1.67 -14.47 21.54
CA GLY A 105 1.51 -13.25 20.74
C GLY A 105 0.87 -13.48 19.38
N MET A 106 1.09 -14.64 18.75
CA MET A 106 0.34 -15.05 17.55
C MET A 106 -1.16 -15.21 17.84
N LEU A 107 -1.51 -15.88 18.93
CA LEU A 107 -2.91 -16.06 19.31
C LEU A 107 -3.59 -14.72 19.60
N ALA A 108 -2.95 -13.83 20.36
CA ALA A 108 -3.47 -12.50 20.64
C ALA A 108 -3.68 -11.66 19.36
N ALA A 109 -2.72 -11.68 18.43
CA ALA A 109 -2.85 -10.99 17.14
C ALA A 109 -3.97 -11.59 16.27
N GLY A 110 -4.12 -12.92 16.28
CA GLY A 110 -5.19 -13.63 15.57
C GLY A 110 -6.58 -13.29 16.11
N ASP A 111 -6.73 -13.29 17.44
CA ASP A 111 -7.99 -12.94 18.11
C ASP A 111 -8.37 -11.48 17.81
N GLN A 112 -7.42 -10.55 17.83
CA GLN A 112 -7.68 -9.16 17.47
C GLN A 112 -8.11 -9.00 16.00
N LEU A 113 -7.47 -9.73 15.08
CA LEU A 113 -7.85 -9.70 13.66
C LEU A 113 -9.28 -10.23 13.47
N ALA A 114 -9.64 -11.32 14.15
CA ALA A 114 -10.99 -11.89 14.10
C ALA A 114 -12.06 -10.93 14.68
N GLN A 115 -11.73 -10.21 15.76
CA GLN A 115 -12.61 -9.18 16.33
C GLN A 115 -12.82 -8.03 15.34
N LEU A 116 -11.75 -7.57 14.69
CA LEU A 116 -11.84 -6.50 13.69
C LEU A 116 -12.66 -6.92 12.47
N ASP A 117 -12.47 -8.14 11.96
CA ASP A 117 -13.29 -8.69 10.86
C ASP A 117 -14.80 -8.60 11.16
N VAL A 118 -15.22 -9.02 12.35
CA VAL A 118 -16.63 -8.90 12.77
C VAL A 118 -17.04 -7.43 12.88
N ALA A 119 -16.21 -6.59 13.48
CA ALA A 119 -16.53 -5.18 13.73
C ALA A 119 -16.60 -4.33 12.45
N THR A 120 -15.88 -4.71 11.38
CA THR A 120 -15.82 -3.95 10.12
C THR A 120 -16.71 -4.48 9.02
N ARG A 121 -17.46 -5.57 9.24
CA ARG A 121 -18.26 -6.27 8.22
C ARG A 121 -19.22 -5.38 7.42
N ASN A 122 -19.71 -4.30 8.02
CA ASN A 122 -20.65 -3.35 7.41
C ASN A 122 -20.00 -2.01 7.05
N SER A 123 -18.68 -1.91 7.10
CA SER A 123 -17.95 -0.71 6.73
C SER A 123 -18.15 -0.38 5.25
N GLN A 124 -18.09 0.92 4.93
CA GLN A 124 -18.10 1.44 3.57
C GLN A 124 -16.72 1.98 3.15
N ASP A 125 -15.68 1.82 3.98
CA ASP A 125 -14.32 2.17 3.58
C ASP A 125 -13.86 1.22 2.45
N PRO A 126 -13.32 1.75 1.34
CA PRO A 126 -12.99 0.94 0.17
C PRO A 126 -11.95 -0.14 0.43
N TYR A 127 -11.02 0.05 1.38
CA TYR A 127 -10.05 -0.99 1.70
C TYR A 127 -10.65 -2.09 2.56
N LEU A 128 -11.58 -1.78 3.46
CA LEU A 128 -12.32 -2.80 4.20
C LEU A 128 -13.27 -3.57 3.29
N LEU A 129 -13.94 -2.90 2.35
CA LEU A 129 -14.73 -3.58 1.32
C LEU A 129 -13.87 -4.56 0.52
N LEU A 130 -12.68 -4.12 0.08
CA LEU A 130 -11.72 -4.97 -0.62
C LEU A 130 -11.26 -6.15 0.26
N TRP A 131 -10.89 -5.89 1.52
CA TRP A 131 -10.44 -6.91 2.46
C TRP A 131 -11.51 -7.97 2.71
N HIS A 132 -12.75 -7.58 2.97
CA HIS A 132 -13.84 -8.53 3.19
C HIS A 132 -14.18 -9.33 1.94
N TRP A 133 -14.08 -8.72 0.76
CA TRP A 133 -14.23 -9.46 -0.48
C TRP A 133 -13.12 -10.51 -0.64
N THR A 134 -11.85 -10.14 -0.50
CA THR A 134 -10.72 -11.04 -0.75
C THR A 134 -10.53 -12.11 0.32
N ASN A 135 -10.83 -11.80 1.57
CA ASN A 135 -10.58 -12.71 2.70
C ASN A 135 -11.81 -13.55 3.06
N ASN A 136 -13.01 -13.01 2.89
CA ASN A 136 -14.26 -13.69 3.29
C ASN A 136 -15.14 -14.11 2.11
N THR A 137 -14.71 -13.87 0.86
CA THR A 137 -15.54 -14.09 -0.35
C THR A 137 -16.88 -13.32 -0.27
N ASN A 138 -16.85 -12.12 0.34
CA ASN A 138 -18.04 -11.31 0.52
C ASN A 138 -18.41 -10.58 -0.79
N GLU A 139 -19.32 -11.16 -1.57
CA GLU A 139 -19.77 -10.56 -2.84
C GLU A 139 -20.54 -9.25 -2.65
N LEU A 140 -21.19 -9.03 -1.51
CA LEU A 140 -21.81 -7.72 -1.23
C LEU A 140 -20.75 -6.64 -1.08
N ALA A 141 -19.67 -6.92 -0.35
CA ALA A 141 -18.55 -5.98 -0.21
C ALA A 141 -17.90 -5.67 -1.56
N ARG A 142 -17.78 -6.67 -2.44
CA ARG A 142 -17.33 -6.47 -3.82
C ARG A 142 -18.27 -5.54 -4.60
N GLN A 143 -19.58 -5.77 -4.55
CA GLN A 143 -20.56 -4.92 -5.22
C GLN A 143 -20.52 -3.49 -4.72
N GLN A 144 -20.41 -3.30 -3.40
CA GLN A 144 -20.26 -1.98 -2.78
C GLN A 144 -18.95 -1.30 -3.21
N PHE A 145 -17.84 -2.04 -3.25
CA PHE A 145 -16.56 -1.52 -3.75
C PHE A 145 -16.66 -1.04 -5.20
N MET A 146 -17.24 -1.85 -6.08
CA MET A 146 -17.43 -1.51 -7.49
C MET A 146 -18.36 -0.30 -7.66
N ALA A 147 -19.38 -0.15 -6.80
CA ALA A 147 -20.28 1.01 -6.83
C ALA A 147 -19.59 2.34 -6.47
N LEU A 148 -18.37 2.31 -5.92
CA LEU A 148 -17.55 3.50 -5.66
C LEU A 148 -16.79 3.99 -6.90
N GLU A 149 -16.86 3.28 -8.03
CA GLU A 149 -16.20 3.69 -9.28
C GLU A 149 -16.58 5.11 -9.69
N GLY A 150 -15.59 5.89 -10.13
CA GLY A 150 -15.77 7.30 -10.49
C GLY A 150 -15.77 8.25 -9.30
N SER A 151 -15.94 7.77 -8.06
CA SER A 151 -15.87 8.60 -6.87
C SER A 151 -14.43 8.88 -6.43
N LYS A 152 -14.23 9.93 -5.63
CA LYS A 152 -12.94 10.24 -5.01
C LYS A 152 -12.48 9.19 -4.00
N ALA A 153 -13.37 8.35 -3.49
CA ALA A 153 -13.01 7.31 -2.53
C ALA A 153 -12.06 6.27 -3.14
N LEU A 154 -12.05 6.12 -4.47
CA LEU A 154 -11.14 5.23 -5.18
C LEU A 154 -9.93 5.95 -5.80
N ASP A 155 -9.70 7.24 -5.52
CA ASP A 155 -8.54 7.99 -6.01
C ASP A 155 -7.25 7.64 -5.24
N GLU A 156 -6.97 6.35 -5.11
CA GLU A 156 -5.73 5.80 -4.58
C GLU A 156 -5.19 4.72 -5.53
N PRO A 157 -3.88 4.72 -5.86
CA PRO A 157 -3.31 3.78 -6.83
C PRO A 157 -3.61 2.31 -6.54
N GLU A 158 -3.60 1.90 -5.25
CA GLU A 158 -3.87 0.52 -4.85
C GLU A 158 -5.33 0.11 -5.04
N LEU A 159 -6.28 1.04 -4.89
CA LEU A 159 -7.69 0.79 -5.14
C LEU A 159 -7.97 0.70 -6.65
N GLN A 160 -7.29 1.53 -7.46
CA GLN A 160 -7.34 1.41 -8.92
C GLN A 160 -6.72 0.09 -9.41
N LEU A 161 -5.64 -0.39 -8.78
CA LEU A 161 -5.08 -1.71 -9.07
C LEU A 161 -6.09 -2.83 -8.79
N ALA A 162 -6.78 -2.77 -7.64
CA ALA A 162 -7.80 -3.75 -7.29
C ALA A 162 -9.01 -3.71 -8.26
N LEU A 163 -9.49 -2.51 -8.60
CA LEU A 163 -10.59 -2.33 -9.55
C LEU A 163 -10.22 -2.81 -10.97
N GLY A 164 -9.02 -2.48 -11.45
CA GLY A 164 -8.51 -2.98 -12.72
C GLY A 164 -8.38 -4.50 -12.74
N GLY A 165 -8.00 -5.11 -11.60
CA GLY A 165 -7.98 -6.56 -11.42
C GLY A 165 -9.35 -7.23 -11.55
N ILE A 166 -10.42 -6.56 -11.08
CA ILE A 166 -11.81 -7.03 -11.27
C ILE A 166 -12.16 -7.06 -12.77
N TYR A 167 -11.85 -5.99 -13.49
CA TYR A 167 -12.19 -5.87 -14.91
C TYR A 167 -11.33 -6.74 -15.83
N ALA A 168 -10.09 -7.08 -15.43
CA ALA A 168 -9.07 -7.68 -16.29
C ALA A 168 -9.53 -8.86 -17.16
N LYS A 169 -10.45 -9.70 -16.65
CA LYS A 169 -10.97 -10.87 -17.39
C LYS A 169 -12.20 -10.54 -18.24
N SER A 170 -13.12 -9.71 -17.75
CA SER A 170 -14.41 -9.46 -18.40
C SER A 170 -14.38 -8.28 -19.36
N ASP A 171 -13.59 -7.25 -19.02
CA ASP A 171 -13.46 -6.00 -19.76
C ASP A 171 -12.01 -5.50 -19.68
N PRO A 172 -11.10 -6.05 -20.51
CA PRO A 172 -9.69 -5.69 -20.45
C PRO A 172 -9.41 -4.25 -20.91
N GLU A 173 -10.30 -3.62 -21.68
CA GLU A 173 -10.18 -2.21 -22.06
C GLU A 173 -10.46 -1.31 -20.84
N GLN A 174 -11.55 -1.56 -20.11
CA GLN A 174 -11.85 -0.83 -18.87
C GLN A 174 -10.77 -1.07 -17.81
N ALA A 175 -10.22 -2.29 -17.73
CA ALA A 175 -9.10 -2.58 -16.85
C ALA A 175 -7.89 -1.71 -17.15
N ILE A 176 -7.52 -1.55 -18.44
CA ILE A 176 -6.42 -0.68 -18.85
C ILE A 176 -6.68 0.76 -18.43
N VAL A 177 -7.87 1.32 -18.74
CA VAL A 177 -8.23 2.70 -18.36
C VAL A 177 -8.11 2.91 -16.85
N THR A 178 -8.58 1.94 -16.07
CA THR A 178 -8.52 1.96 -14.60
C THR A 178 -7.08 1.97 -14.09
N LEU A 179 -6.22 1.09 -14.63
CA LEU A 179 -4.81 1.04 -14.23
C LEU A 179 -4.04 2.30 -14.65
N GLN A 180 -4.35 2.87 -15.81
CA GLN A 180 -3.79 4.15 -16.26
C GLN A 180 -4.18 5.30 -15.32
N ARG A 181 -5.43 5.34 -14.87
CA ARG A 181 -5.87 6.29 -13.81
C ARG A 181 -5.05 6.08 -12.54
N GLY A 182 -4.86 4.83 -12.10
CA GLY A 182 -4.03 4.48 -10.96
C GLY A 182 -2.62 5.08 -11.03
N LEU A 183 -1.98 5.02 -12.20
CA LEU A 183 -0.66 5.61 -12.41
C LEU A 183 -0.65 7.14 -12.38
N SER A 184 -1.73 7.78 -12.83
CA SER A 184 -1.85 9.25 -12.85
C SER A 184 -1.97 9.89 -11.46
N LEU A 185 -2.26 9.07 -10.44
CA LEU A 185 -2.46 9.50 -9.05
C LEU A 185 -1.14 9.62 -8.26
N TYR A 186 -0.03 9.09 -8.77
CA TYR A 186 1.27 9.21 -8.12
C TYR A 186 1.80 10.64 -8.15
N GLN A 187 2.43 11.04 -7.05
CA GLN A 187 3.12 12.31 -6.88
C GLN A 187 4.64 12.13 -6.87
N GLU A 188 5.37 13.25 -6.96
CA GLU A 188 6.83 13.22 -6.86
C GLU A 188 7.28 12.63 -5.51
N GLY A 189 8.19 11.66 -5.56
CA GLY A 189 8.71 10.96 -4.38
C GLY A 189 7.89 9.74 -3.94
N ASP A 190 6.72 9.50 -4.53
CA ASP A 190 5.94 8.31 -4.24
C ASP A 190 6.64 7.03 -4.72
N LYS A 191 6.48 5.97 -3.94
CA LYS A 191 6.88 4.62 -4.38
C LYS A 191 5.82 4.06 -5.31
N VAL A 192 6.10 4.11 -6.62
CA VAL A 192 5.25 3.51 -7.65
C VAL A 192 5.14 2.00 -7.44
N ASN A 193 3.91 1.48 -7.39
CA ASN A 193 3.66 0.05 -7.31
C ASN A 193 3.83 -0.57 -8.70
N SER A 194 4.90 -1.33 -8.88
CA SER A 194 5.26 -2.00 -10.14
C SER A 194 4.20 -2.97 -10.65
N ARG A 195 3.26 -3.43 -9.80
CA ARG A 195 2.15 -4.29 -10.23
C ARG A 195 1.21 -3.58 -11.20
N LEU A 196 0.97 -2.27 -11.07
CA LEU A 196 0.19 -1.50 -12.05
C LEU A 196 0.82 -1.59 -13.45
N LEU A 197 2.14 -1.41 -13.52
CA LEU A 197 2.93 -1.44 -14.75
C LEU A 197 2.94 -2.84 -15.38
N THR A 198 3.16 -3.86 -14.55
CA THR A 198 3.16 -5.26 -14.99
C THR A 198 1.76 -5.70 -15.46
N SER A 199 0.69 -5.28 -14.78
CA SER A 199 -0.68 -5.55 -15.18
C SER A 199 -1.03 -4.91 -16.53
N LEU A 200 -0.61 -3.66 -16.78
CA LEU A 200 -0.78 -3.02 -18.09
C LEU A 200 -0.08 -3.80 -19.20
N SER A 201 1.19 -4.18 -18.98
CA SER A 201 1.96 -4.96 -19.95
C SER A 201 1.26 -6.29 -20.28
N THR A 202 0.78 -7.02 -19.27
CA THR A 202 0.02 -8.28 -19.45
C THR A 202 -1.31 -8.07 -20.17
N LEU A 203 -2.05 -7.01 -19.86
CA LEU A 203 -3.33 -6.71 -20.52
C LEU A 203 -3.13 -6.37 -22.00
N TYR A 204 -2.17 -5.51 -22.34
CA TYR A 204 -1.85 -5.21 -23.73
C TYR A 204 -1.36 -6.45 -24.48
N MET A 205 -0.61 -7.33 -23.81
CA MET A 205 -0.20 -8.61 -24.40
C MET A 205 -1.41 -9.50 -24.73
N GLY A 206 -2.35 -9.65 -23.78
CA GLY A 206 -3.58 -10.42 -23.99
C GLY A 206 -4.45 -9.88 -25.13
N GLN A 207 -4.42 -8.57 -25.34
CA GLN A 207 -5.09 -7.87 -26.44
C GLN A 207 -4.28 -7.86 -27.76
N LYS A 208 -3.12 -8.53 -27.81
CA LYS A 208 -2.21 -8.58 -28.96
C LYS A 208 -1.68 -7.21 -29.40
N GLN A 209 -1.70 -6.22 -28.49
CA GLN A 209 -1.12 -4.90 -28.69
C GLN A 209 0.36 -4.92 -28.28
N TYR A 210 1.16 -5.71 -29.01
CA TYR A 210 2.53 -6.10 -28.60
C TYR A 210 3.47 -4.91 -28.38
N GLY A 211 3.33 -3.83 -29.15
CA GLY A 211 4.12 -2.61 -28.97
C GLY A 211 3.87 -1.94 -27.61
N LEU A 212 2.59 -1.81 -27.21
CA LEU A 212 2.24 -1.27 -25.90
C LEU A 212 2.58 -2.24 -24.76
N ALA A 213 2.47 -3.55 -25.02
CA ALA A 213 2.90 -4.56 -24.06
C ALA A 213 4.41 -4.45 -23.77
N TYR A 214 5.23 -4.27 -24.83
CA TYR A 214 6.67 -4.02 -24.73
C TYR A 214 6.97 -2.72 -23.99
N LEU A 215 6.30 -1.61 -24.37
CA LEU A 215 6.43 -0.31 -23.73
C LEU A 215 6.23 -0.40 -22.21
N TRP A 216 5.11 -0.97 -21.75
CA TRP A 216 4.81 -1.09 -20.33
C TRP A 216 5.70 -2.11 -19.62
N GLY A 217 6.21 -3.13 -20.33
CA GLY A 217 7.26 -4.00 -19.84
C GLY A 217 8.56 -3.25 -19.53
N LYS A 218 8.99 -2.35 -20.43
CA LYS A 218 10.16 -1.48 -20.25
C LYS A 218 10.00 -0.48 -19.11
N VAL A 219 8.81 0.13 -18.98
CA VAL A 219 8.49 0.99 -17.83
C VAL A 219 8.59 0.19 -16.54
N SER A 220 7.98 -1.01 -16.50
CA SER A 220 8.00 -1.88 -15.31
C SER A 220 9.41 -2.27 -14.86
N GLU A 221 10.31 -2.60 -15.80
CA GLU A 221 11.73 -2.91 -15.50
C GLU A 221 12.46 -1.78 -14.74
N SER A 222 12.02 -0.53 -14.87
CA SER A 222 12.64 0.63 -14.22
C SER A 222 12.22 0.82 -12.75
N PHE A 223 11.20 0.12 -12.28
CA PHE A 223 10.63 0.24 -10.93
C PHE A 223 10.71 -1.04 -10.10
N GLN A 224 11.32 -2.11 -10.63
CA GLN A 224 11.46 -3.38 -9.94
C GLN A 224 12.91 -3.61 -9.49
N ASP A 225 13.08 -4.01 -8.23
CA ASP A 225 14.37 -4.51 -7.74
C ASP A 225 14.74 -5.84 -8.44
N ALA A 226 13.73 -6.61 -8.91
CA ALA A 226 13.86 -7.77 -9.78
C ALA A 226 12.63 -7.90 -10.71
N PRO A 227 12.75 -7.80 -12.05
CA PRO A 227 11.60 -7.80 -12.95
C PRO A 227 10.85 -9.15 -12.98
N GLU A 228 9.58 -9.19 -12.54
CA GLU A 228 8.66 -10.34 -12.71
C GLU A 228 8.30 -10.56 -14.20
N VAL A 229 8.22 -9.47 -14.97
CA VAL A 229 7.99 -9.47 -16.42
C VAL A 229 9.14 -8.72 -17.08
N SER A 230 9.84 -9.37 -18.00
CA SER A 230 10.91 -8.74 -18.79
C SER A 230 10.48 -8.52 -20.23
N ALA A 231 10.80 -7.35 -20.77
CA ALA A 231 10.65 -7.01 -22.19
C ALA A 231 11.31 -8.06 -23.11
N LYS A 232 12.36 -8.74 -22.63
CA LYS A 232 13.05 -9.81 -23.38
C LYS A 232 12.18 -11.06 -23.63
N ARG A 233 11.22 -11.36 -22.73
CA ARG A 233 10.31 -12.51 -22.91
C ARG A 233 9.25 -12.26 -23.99
N PHE A 234 9.05 -11.02 -24.43
CA PHE A 234 8.06 -10.69 -25.47
C PHE A 234 8.45 -11.19 -26.86
N ALA A 235 9.76 -11.33 -27.14
CA ALA A 235 10.26 -11.85 -28.40
C ALA A 235 9.79 -13.29 -28.72
N ILE A 236 9.29 -14.02 -27.71
CA ILE A 236 8.68 -15.35 -27.86
C ILE A 236 7.34 -15.26 -28.59
N TYR A 237 6.59 -14.17 -28.41
CA TYR A 237 5.23 -14.01 -28.94
C TYR A 237 5.17 -13.14 -30.20
N HIS A 238 5.98 -12.08 -30.26
CA HIS A 238 6.09 -11.21 -31.43
C HIS A 238 7.43 -10.50 -31.46
N SER A 239 8.09 -10.48 -32.62
CA SER A 239 9.36 -9.78 -32.81
C SER A 239 9.10 -8.36 -33.33
N LEU A 240 9.31 -7.35 -32.48
CA LEU A 240 9.40 -5.97 -32.91
C LEU A 240 10.75 -5.72 -33.61
N SER A 241 10.76 -4.94 -34.68
CA SER A 241 12.01 -4.50 -35.32
C SER A 241 12.84 -3.66 -34.36
N LYS A 242 14.15 -3.53 -34.64
CA LYS A 242 15.03 -2.71 -33.79
C LYS A 242 14.57 -1.25 -33.74
N THR A 243 14.15 -0.70 -34.87
CA THR A 243 13.61 0.67 -34.96
C THR A 243 12.35 0.86 -34.12
N GLU A 244 11.44 -0.12 -34.10
CA GLU A 244 10.24 -0.06 -33.26
C GLU A 244 10.61 -0.14 -31.77
N GLN A 245 11.52 -1.04 -31.40
CA GLN A 245 12.01 -1.15 -30.03
C GLN A 245 12.64 0.16 -29.55
N ASP A 246 13.50 0.78 -30.37
CA ASP A 246 14.15 2.05 -30.02
C ASP A 246 13.12 3.17 -29.83
N GLY A 247 12.06 3.21 -30.64
CA GLY A 247 10.95 4.16 -30.46
C GLY A 247 10.19 3.95 -29.15
N TYR A 248 9.90 2.69 -28.78
CA TYR A 248 9.24 2.38 -27.51
C TYR A 248 10.15 2.60 -26.30
N ASP A 249 11.45 2.37 -26.42
CA ASP A 249 12.42 2.60 -25.35
C ASP A 249 12.50 4.09 -24.97
N VAL A 250 12.50 4.99 -25.96
CA VAL A 250 12.43 6.44 -25.74
C VAL A 250 11.15 6.81 -25.00
N ARG A 251 10.00 6.32 -25.48
CA ARG A 251 8.70 6.60 -24.83
C ARG A 251 8.61 6.00 -23.42
N ALA A 252 9.22 4.83 -23.19
CA ALA A 252 9.27 4.22 -21.86
C ALA A 252 10.05 5.13 -20.89
N ALA A 253 11.21 5.64 -21.31
CA ALA A 253 12.02 6.55 -20.51
C ALA A 253 11.27 7.84 -20.16
N GLU A 254 10.51 8.40 -21.10
CA GLU A 254 9.65 9.57 -20.85
C GLU A 254 8.57 9.27 -19.81
N ILE A 255 7.86 8.13 -19.92
CA ILE A 255 6.84 7.73 -18.94
C ILE A 255 7.47 7.51 -17.56
N VAL A 256 8.64 6.88 -17.48
CA VAL A 256 9.36 6.67 -16.21
C VAL A 256 9.67 8.01 -15.54
N GLU A 257 10.15 9.00 -16.28
CA GLU A 257 10.42 10.34 -15.74
C GLU A 257 9.14 11.06 -15.31
N GLN A 258 8.07 10.95 -16.09
CA GLN A 258 6.77 11.52 -15.72
C GLN A 258 6.20 10.88 -14.44
N LEU A 259 6.33 9.57 -14.26
CA LEU A 259 5.89 8.87 -13.06
C LEU A 259 6.71 9.30 -11.84
N LYS A 260 8.05 9.39 -11.96
CA LYS A 260 8.91 9.87 -10.87
C LYS A 260 8.58 11.30 -10.43
N ARG A 261 8.14 12.15 -11.36
CA ARG A 261 7.77 13.56 -11.11
C ARG A 261 6.28 13.77 -10.79
N GLY A 262 5.48 12.70 -10.78
CA GLY A 262 4.02 12.79 -10.59
C GLY A 262 3.26 13.54 -11.69
N SER A 263 3.86 13.69 -12.88
CA SER A 263 3.29 14.43 -14.01
C SER A 263 2.67 13.52 -15.07
N TYR A 264 2.64 12.20 -14.85
CA TYR A 264 2.10 11.23 -15.80
C TYR A 264 0.60 11.44 -16.03
N ARG A 265 0.20 11.55 -17.29
CA ARG A 265 -1.21 11.64 -17.71
C ARG A 265 -1.46 10.66 -18.87
N PRO A 266 -2.50 9.82 -18.82
CA PRO A 266 -2.80 8.81 -19.84
C PRO A 266 -3.11 9.38 -21.22
#